data_AF-A0A9D2IMM6-F1
#
_entry.id   AF-A0A9D2IMM6-F1
#
_cell.length_a   1.000
_cell.length_b   1.000
_cell.length_c   1.000
_cell.angle_alpha   90.00
_cell.angle_beta   90.00
_cell.angle_gamma   90.00
#
_symmetry.space_group_name_H-M   'P 1'
#
loop_
_entity.id
_entity.type
_entity.pdbx_description
1 polymer ?
#
loop_
_entity_poly.entity_id
_entity_poly.type
_entity_poly.pdbx_seq_one_letter_code
_entity_poly.pdbx_strand_id
1 'polypeptide(L)'
;MPIYKMKGSKDGLQKYRIRINYHDISGNARQIDRVAYGLDNAKELEMRLNHDIKKAAPARKMTLQKLYNEYADTKRHEVRESSLDKSKSIWQRYILPELGEYQLNKLTLPILQKWKLDIANTGLAQQTKKNVYGEFHTLLNYAVKMEYLPNNPLDKVGNFKDKLAVKK
;
A
#
# COMPACT_ATOMS: atom_id res chain seq x y z
N MET A 1 -4.97 29.90 -1.10
CA MET A 1 -3.59 30.01 -1.63
C MET A 1 -2.64 29.47 -0.57
N PRO A 2 -1.96 28.33 -0.79
CA PRO A 2 -1.07 27.69 0.19
C PRO A 2 0.35 28.29 0.23
N ILE A 3 0.63 29.32 -0.56
CA ILE A 3 1.92 30.01 -0.63
C ILE A 3 1.86 31.29 0.21
N TYR A 4 2.72 31.39 1.21
CA TYR A 4 2.83 32.50 2.14
C TYR A 4 4.16 33.22 1.95
N LYS A 5 4.13 34.53 1.72
CA LYS A 5 5.35 35.36 1.65
C LYS A 5 5.95 35.48 3.05
N MET A 6 7.24 35.18 3.20
CA MET A 6 7.97 35.32 4.47
C MET A 6 8.97 36.48 4.41
N LYS A 7 9.26 37.08 5.57
CA LYS A 7 10.36 38.04 5.71
C LYS A 7 11.69 37.30 5.50
N GLY A 8 12.51 37.81 4.58
CA GLY A 8 13.79 37.25 4.20
C GLY A 8 13.93 37.11 2.69
N SER A 9 15.10 37.46 2.18
CA SER A 9 15.48 37.29 0.79
C SER A 9 16.84 36.63 0.76
N LYS A 10 17.05 35.69 -0.17
CA LYS A 10 18.35 35.06 -0.40
C LYS A 10 18.63 35.21 -1.89
N ASP A 11 19.81 35.72 -2.24
CA ASP A 11 20.22 35.89 -3.64
C ASP A 11 19.23 36.75 -4.47
N GLY A 12 18.75 37.87 -3.91
CA GLY A 12 17.75 38.74 -4.56
C GLY A 12 16.32 38.16 -4.66
N LEU A 13 16.12 36.90 -4.29
CA LEU A 13 14.84 36.20 -4.40
C LEU A 13 14.06 36.21 -3.08
N GLN A 14 12.78 36.58 -3.16
CA GLN A 14 11.86 36.60 -2.03
C GLN A 14 11.60 35.20 -1.49
N LYS A 15 11.63 35.03 -0.16
CA LYS A 15 11.28 33.77 0.50
C LYS A 15 9.77 33.53 0.55
N TYR A 16 9.35 32.34 0.14
CA TYR A 16 7.97 31.86 0.20
C TYR A 16 7.89 30.55 0.98
N ARG A 17 6.83 30.37 1.76
CA ARG A 17 6.50 29.12 2.45
C ARG A 17 5.27 28.51 1.79
N ILE A 18 5.39 27.28 1.29
CA ILE A 18 4.29 26.49 0.76
C ILE A 18 3.81 25.54 1.85
N ARG A 19 2.52 25.61 2.21
CA ARG A 19 1.89 24.72 3.20
C ARG A 19 0.73 23.98 2.57
N ILE A 20 0.86 22.67 2.43
CA ILE A 20 -0.19 21.82 1.84
C ILE A 20 -0.67 20.83 2.90
N ASN A 21 -1.98 20.82 3.11
CA ASN A 21 -2.65 19.82 3.92
C ASN A 21 -3.01 18.63 3.03
N TYR A 22 -2.65 17.42 3.45
CA TYR A 22 -2.97 16.19 2.75
C TYR A 22 -3.31 15.08 3.74
N HIS A 23 -4.17 14.16 3.34
CA HIS A 23 -4.45 12.98 4.15
C HIS A 23 -3.35 11.94 3.87
N ASP A 24 -2.79 11.35 4.91
CA ASP A 24 -1.78 10.30 4.81
C ASP A 24 -2.41 8.93 4.52
N ILE A 25 -1.58 7.91 4.28
CA ILE A 25 -2.01 6.52 4.12
C ILE A 25 -2.90 6.07 5.29
N SER A 26 -2.58 6.45 6.52
CA SER A 26 -3.40 6.06 7.67
C SER A 26 -4.68 6.91 7.85
N GLY A 27 -5.05 7.76 6.88
CA GLY A 27 -6.22 8.65 6.97
C GLY A 27 -6.03 9.86 7.88
N ASN A 28 -4.84 10.01 8.47
CA ASN A 28 -4.49 11.13 9.33
C ASN A 28 -4.22 12.38 8.48
N ALA A 29 -4.74 13.53 8.91
CA ALA A 29 -4.39 14.81 8.30
C ALA A 29 -2.91 15.11 8.59
N ARG A 30 -2.10 15.17 7.54
CA ARG A 30 -0.71 15.59 7.58
C ARG A 30 -0.55 16.92 6.86
N GLN A 31 0.44 17.68 7.31
CA GLN A 31 0.80 18.97 6.72
C GLN A 31 2.23 18.87 6.20
N ILE A 32 2.45 19.21 4.93
CA ILE A 32 3.79 19.43 4.38
C ILE A 32 4.01 20.93 4.37
N ASP A 33 5.10 21.37 4.99
CA ASP A 33 5.61 22.71 4.80
C ASP A 33 6.98 22.70 4.13
N ARG A 34 7.10 23.48 3.06
CA ARG A 34 8.33 23.65 2.28
C ARG A 34 8.61 25.14 2.08
N VAL A 35 9.88 25.49 1.94
CA VAL A 35 10.31 26.86 1.69
C VAL A 35 10.96 26.92 0.33
N ALA A 36 10.56 27.88 -0.49
CA ALA A 36 11.14 28.17 -1.79
C ALA A 36 11.55 29.65 -1.86
N TYR A 37 12.50 29.97 -2.74
CA TYR A 37 12.95 31.33 -3.00
C TYR A 37 12.58 31.70 -4.44
N GLY A 38 11.84 32.79 -4.62
CA GLY A 38 11.25 33.20 -5.90
C GLY A 38 9.80 32.70 -6.07
N LEU A 39 8.96 33.54 -6.71
CA LEU A 39 7.52 33.26 -6.90
C LEU A 39 7.29 32.10 -7.88
N ASP A 40 8.09 32.05 -8.94
CA ASP A 40 8.02 31.03 -9.98
C ASP A 40 8.38 29.64 -9.41
N ASN A 41 9.51 29.58 -8.70
CA ASN A 41 9.98 28.38 -8.01
C ASN A 41 8.98 27.90 -6.93
N ALA A 42 8.33 28.84 -6.22
CA ALA A 42 7.28 28.50 -5.25
C ALA A 42 6.04 27.88 -5.91
N LYS A 43 5.64 28.37 -7.10
CA LYS A 43 4.54 27.80 -7.88
C LYS A 43 4.87 26.42 -8.43
N GLU A 44 6.07 26.23 -8.98
CA GLU A 44 6.51 24.93 -9.48
C GLU A 44 6.55 23.89 -8.35
N LEU A 45 7.09 24.28 -7.19
CA LEU A 45 7.16 23.41 -6.02
C LEU A 45 5.76 23.05 -5.50
N GLU A 46 4.81 23.99 -5.48
CA GLU A 46 3.39 23.72 -5.15
C GLU A 46 2.77 22.73 -6.14
N MET A 47 2.91 22.96 -7.45
CA MET A 47 2.37 22.07 -8.48
C MET A 47 2.92 20.65 -8.35
N ARG A 48 4.24 20.53 -8.13
CA ARG A 48 4.90 19.22 -7.97
C ARG A 48 4.38 18.48 -6.74
N LEU A 49 4.29 19.16 -5.59
CA LEU A 49 3.75 18.59 -4.35
C LEU A 49 2.28 18.17 -4.51
N ASN A 50 1.45 19.03 -5.11
CA ASN A 50 0.05 18.73 -5.35
C ASN A 50 -0.14 17.57 -6.32
N HIS A 51 0.69 17.48 -7.36
CA HIS A 51 0.68 16.37 -8.31
C HIS A 51 1.08 15.05 -7.63
N ASP A 52 2.09 15.06 -6.76
CA ASP A 52 2.52 13.90 -5.98
C ASP A 52 1.39 13.40 -5.04
N ILE A 53 0.76 14.33 -4.31
CA ILE A 53 -0.39 14.04 -3.44
C ILE A 53 -1.58 13.52 -4.25
N LYS A 54 -1.86 14.13 -5.41
CA LYS A 54 -2.95 13.71 -6.31
C LYS A 54 -2.67 12.40 -7.03
N LYS A 55 -1.41 12.01 -7.29
CA LYS A 55 -1.05 10.67 -7.77
C LYS A 55 -1.20 9.62 -6.68
N ALA A 56 -0.84 9.97 -5.44
CA ALA A 56 -1.04 9.09 -4.30
C ALA A 56 -2.54 8.89 -3.97
N ALA A 57 -3.41 9.87 -4.19
CA ALA A 57 -4.84 9.79 -3.89
C ALA A 57 -5.66 8.68 -4.63
N PRO A 58 -5.53 8.45 -5.96
CA PRO A 58 -6.19 7.36 -6.66
C PRO A 58 -5.58 6.01 -6.35
N ALA A 59 -4.25 5.92 -6.17
CA ALA A 59 -3.59 4.72 -5.65
C ALA A 59 -4.15 4.30 -4.28
N ARG A 60 -4.44 5.27 -3.41
CA ARG A 60 -5.03 5.05 -2.07
C ARG A 60 -6.47 4.53 -2.07
N LYS A 61 -7.22 4.64 -3.17
CA LYS A 61 -8.60 4.12 -3.27
C LYS A 61 -8.69 2.74 -3.91
N MET A 62 -7.56 2.17 -4.35
CA MET A 62 -7.54 0.85 -4.95
C MET A 62 -7.94 -0.22 -3.92
N THR A 63 -8.91 -1.06 -4.29
CA THR A 63 -9.37 -2.19 -3.48
C THR A 63 -8.49 -3.42 -3.70
N LEU A 64 -8.34 -4.26 -2.70
CA LEU A 64 -7.58 -5.51 -2.82
C LEU A 64 -8.09 -6.38 -3.97
N GLN A 65 -9.41 -6.47 -4.18
CA GLN A 65 -10.00 -7.20 -5.30
C GLN A 65 -9.55 -6.66 -6.66
N LYS A 66 -9.44 -5.34 -6.81
CA LYS A 66 -9.06 -4.71 -8.08
C LYS A 66 -7.57 -4.90 -8.36
N LEU A 67 -6.73 -4.79 -7.33
CA LEU A 67 -5.31 -5.14 -7.40
C LEU A 67 -5.12 -6.61 -7.79
N TYR A 68 -5.89 -7.52 -7.17
CA TYR A 68 -5.86 -8.94 -7.50
C TYR A 68 -6.23 -9.19 -8.97
N ASN A 69 -7.25 -8.51 -9.48
CA ASN A 69 -7.65 -8.66 -10.88
C ASN A 69 -6.56 -8.21 -11.86
N GLU A 70 -5.90 -7.07 -11.59
CA GLU A 70 -4.78 -6.56 -12.39
C GLU A 70 -3.56 -7.51 -12.35
N TYR A 71 -3.25 -8.03 -11.16
CA TYR A 71 -2.19 -9.03 -10.99
C TYR A 71 -2.53 -10.36 -11.68
N ALA A 72 -3.77 -10.82 -11.59
CA ALA A 72 -4.23 -12.05 -12.23
C ALA A 72 -4.20 -11.94 -13.76
N ASP A 73 -4.58 -10.78 -14.31
CA ASP A 73 -4.48 -10.50 -15.75
C ASP A 73 -3.02 -10.55 -16.22
N THR A 74 -2.12 -9.87 -15.50
CA THR A 74 -0.67 -9.92 -15.78
C THR A 74 -0.13 -11.35 -15.69
N LYS A 75 -0.49 -12.08 -14.63
CA LYS A 75 -0.04 -13.46 -14.40
C LYS A 75 -0.58 -14.45 -15.40
N ARG A 76 -1.74 -14.19 -16.01
CA ARG A 76 -2.34 -15.06 -17.04
C ARG A 76 -1.45 -15.19 -18.27
N HIS A 77 -0.68 -14.15 -18.57
CA HIS A 77 0.27 -14.16 -19.66
C HIS A 77 1.60 -14.84 -19.31
N GLU A 78 1.98 -14.89 -18.03
CA GLU A 78 3.25 -15.48 -17.57
C GLU A 78 3.13 -16.94 -17.12
N VAL A 79 1.98 -17.35 -16.59
CA VAL A 79 1.82 -18.61 -15.86
C VAL A 79 0.76 -19.49 -16.51
N ARG A 80 1.03 -20.81 -16.53
CA ARG A 80 0.07 -21.84 -16.97
C ARG A 80 -1.26 -21.72 -16.21
N GLU A 81 -2.38 -21.85 -16.92
CA GLU A 81 -3.74 -21.69 -16.39
C GLU A 81 -4.00 -22.53 -15.13
N SER A 82 -3.49 -23.77 -15.07
CA SER A 82 -3.70 -24.66 -13.92
C SER A 82 -3.09 -24.14 -12.60
N SER A 83 -2.01 -23.35 -12.66
CA SER A 83 -1.43 -22.73 -11.46
C SER A 83 -2.18 -21.46 -11.05
N LEU A 84 -2.71 -20.74 -12.04
CA LEU A 84 -3.51 -19.54 -11.83
C LEU A 84 -4.87 -19.88 -11.22
N ASP A 85 -5.49 -20.97 -11.65
CA ASP A 85 -6.74 -21.48 -11.08
C ASP A 85 -6.59 -21.85 -9.59
N LYS A 86 -5.47 -22.48 -9.21
CA LYS A 86 -5.15 -22.77 -7.79
C LYS A 86 -5.01 -21.49 -6.96
N SER A 87 -4.29 -20.49 -7.47
CA SER A 87 -4.19 -19.17 -6.85
C SER A 87 -5.58 -18.55 -6.68
N LYS A 88 -6.38 -18.50 -7.74
CA LYS A 88 -7.73 -17.94 -7.72
C LYS A 88 -8.64 -18.61 -6.72
N SER A 89 -8.60 -19.93 -6.62
CA SER A 89 -9.36 -20.70 -5.63
C SER A 89 -8.96 -20.34 -4.20
N ILE A 90 -7.68 -20.14 -3.93
CA ILE A 90 -7.18 -19.69 -2.62
C ILE A 90 -7.71 -18.30 -2.30
N TRP A 91 -7.60 -17.37 -3.26
CA TRP A 91 -8.07 -16.00 -3.10
C TRP A 91 -9.57 -15.91 -2.83
N GLN A 92 -10.38 -16.59 -3.64
CA GLN A 92 -11.84 -16.59 -3.50
C GLN A 92 -12.31 -17.23 -2.19
N ARG A 93 -11.59 -18.21 -1.66
CA ARG A 93 -12.02 -18.93 -0.46
C ARG A 93 -11.54 -18.31 0.84
N TYR A 94 -10.35 -17.70 0.85
CA TYR A 94 -9.68 -17.32 2.10
C TYR A 94 -9.36 -15.84 2.22
N ILE A 95 -9.33 -15.07 1.12
CA ILE A 95 -8.84 -13.68 1.16
C ILE A 95 -9.92 -12.70 0.71
N LEU A 96 -10.58 -12.94 -0.42
CA LEU A 96 -11.65 -12.08 -0.94
C LEU A 96 -12.86 -11.92 0.00
N PRO A 97 -13.40 -12.96 0.68
CA PRO A 97 -14.58 -12.78 1.52
C PRO A 97 -14.36 -11.81 2.69
N GLU A 98 -13.16 -11.80 3.27
CA GLU A 98 -12.83 -10.96 4.42
C GLU A 98 -12.13 -9.66 4.03
N LEU A 99 -11.28 -9.67 2.98
CA LEU A 99 -10.38 -8.56 2.64
C LEU A 99 -10.61 -7.98 1.25
N GLY A 100 -11.49 -8.59 0.43
CA GLY A 100 -11.69 -8.22 -0.97
C GLY A 100 -12.20 -6.79 -1.16
N GLU A 101 -13.08 -6.33 -0.28
CA GLU A 101 -13.64 -4.97 -0.28
C GLU A 101 -12.76 -3.93 0.44
N TYR A 102 -11.69 -4.38 1.10
CA TYR A 102 -10.80 -3.47 1.80
C TYR A 102 -9.91 -2.73 0.81
N GLN A 103 -9.84 -1.41 0.99
CA GLN A 103 -8.86 -0.58 0.30
C GLN A 103 -7.45 -0.92 0.79
N LEU A 104 -6.47 -0.93 -0.11
CA LEU A 104 -5.06 -1.17 0.23
C LEU A 104 -4.58 -0.23 1.35
N ASN A 105 -5.12 0.98 1.37
CA ASN A 105 -4.82 2.02 2.36
C ASN A 105 -5.40 1.74 3.76
N LYS A 106 -6.52 1.02 3.83
CA LYS A 106 -7.20 0.65 5.08
C LYS A 106 -6.68 -0.66 5.64
N LEU A 107 -5.84 -1.37 4.88
CA LEU A 107 -5.28 -2.67 5.19
C LEU A 107 -4.20 -2.53 6.28
N THR A 108 -4.68 -2.41 7.51
CA THR A 108 -3.86 -2.14 8.70
C THR A 108 -3.39 -3.46 9.33
N LEU A 109 -2.26 -3.44 10.04
CA LEU A 109 -1.72 -4.58 10.80
C LEU A 109 -2.75 -5.38 11.62
N PRO A 110 -3.66 -4.77 12.41
CA PRO A 110 -4.66 -5.53 13.17
C PRO A 110 -5.63 -6.32 12.27
N ILE A 111 -5.99 -5.79 11.09
CA ILE A 111 -6.87 -6.48 10.14
C ILE A 111 -6.16 -7.72 9.58
N LEU A 112 -4.89 -7.57 9.20
CA LEU A 112 -4.06 -8.68 8.73
C LEU A 112 -3.84 -9.74 9.80
N GLN A 113 -3.67 -9.31 11.05
CA GLN A 113 -3.51 -10.23 12.18
C GLN A 113 -4.81 -10.98 12.46
N LYS A 114 -5.97 -10.30 12.40
CA LYS A 114 -7.28 -10.95 12.52
C LYS A 114 -7.49 -11.98 11.41
N TRP A 115 -7.20 -11.61 10.16
CA TRP A 115 -7.24 -12.54 9.03
C TRP A 115 -6.33 -13.75 9.25
N LYS A 116 -5.08 -13.53 9.71
CA LYS A 116 -4.15 -14.63 10.02
C LYS A 116 -4.70 -15.58 11.09
N LEU A 117 -5.37 -15.04 12.11
CA LEU A 117 -6.01 -15.85 13.15
C LEU A 117 -7.19 -16.64 12.59
N ASP A 118 -7.99 -16.06 11.71
CA ASP A 118 -9.10 -16.76 11.04
C ASP A 118 -8.59 -17.96 10.24
N ILE A 119 -7.56 -17.75 9.41
CA ILE A 119 -6.88 -18.82 8.65
C ILE A 119 -6.24 -19.88 9.56
N ALA A 120 -5.74 -19.48 10.73
CA ALA A 120 -5.20 -20.41 11.70
C ALA A 120 -6.29 -21.35 12.28
N ASN A 121 -7.50 -20.80 12.51
CA ASN A 121 -8.65 -21.51 13.09
C ASN A 121 -9.38 -22.42 12.09
N THR A 122 -9.23 -22.23 10.78
CA THR A 122 -9.94 -23.01 9.74
C THR A 122 -9.49 -24.49 9.64
N GLY A 123 -8.64 -24.99 10.54
CA GLY A 123 -8.20 -26.39 10.57
C GLY A 123 -7.29 -26.83 9.41
N LEU A 124 -6.83 -25.88 8.58
CA LEU A 124 -6.02 -26.18 7.40
C LEU A 124 -4.64 -26.76 7.75
N ALA A 125 -4.13 -27.61 6.86
CA ALA A 125 -2.75 -28.08 6.92
C ALA A 125 -1.77 -26.90 6.89
N GLN A 126 -0.66 -27.04 7.61
CA GLN A 126 0.29 -25.95 7.75
C GLN A 126 0.91 -25.52 6.42
N GLN A 127 1.17 -26.48 5.52
CA GLN A 127 1.67 -26.17 4.19
C GLN A 127 0.68 -25.29 3.41
N THR A 128 -0.62 -25.60 3.49
CA THR A 128 -1.66 -24.80 2.86
C THR A 128 -1.70 -23.38 3.43
N LYS A 129 -1.62 -23.23 4.77
CA LYS A 129 -1.55 -21.91 5.42
C LYS A 129 -0.37 -21.06 4.94
N LYS A 130 0.82 -21.68 4.80
CA LYS A 130 2.01 -21.03 4.24
C LYS A 130 1.81 -20.61 2.79
N ASN A 131 1.16 -21.45 1.97
CA ASN A 131 0.84 -21.12 0.58
C ASN A 131 -0.13 -19.92 0.50
N VAL A 132 -1.19 -19.90 1.30
CA VAL A 132 -2.13 -18.76 1.35
C VAL A 132 -1.40 -17.47 1.75
N TYR A 133 -0.55 -17.53 2.78
CA TYR A 133 0.28 -16.39 3.18
C TYR A 133 1.23 -15.93 2.07
N GLY A 134 1.89 -16.86 1.39
CA GLY A 134 2.82 -16.56 0.29
C GLY A 134 2.15 -15.88 -0.89
N GLU A 135 0.96 -16.35 -1.28
CA GLU A 135 0.14 -15.73 -2.33
C GLU A 135 -0.25 -14.30 -1.95
N PHE A 136 -0.72 -14.09 -0.72
CA PHE A 136 -1.10 -12.76 -0.26
C PHE A 136 0.12 -11.82 -0.17
N HIS A 137 1.24 -12.32 0.33
CA HIS A 137 2.50 -11.59 0.40
C HIS A 137 3.00 -11.18 -0.98
N THR A 138 2.89 -12.06 -1.98
CA THR A 138 3.29 -11.78 -3.36
C THR A 138 2.44 -10.67 -3.98
N LEU A 139 1.11 -10.70 -3.76
CA LEU A 139 0.23 -9.63 -4.23
C LEU A 139 0.56 -8.28 -3.59
N LEU A 140 0.79 -8.24 -2.27
CA LEU A 140 1.17 -6.98 -1.61
C LEU A 140 2.55 -6.49 -2.06
N ASN A 141 3.49 -7.38 -2.35
CA ASN A 141 4.76 -6.99 -2.97
C ASN A 141 4.56 -6.43 -4.38
N TYR A 142 3.62 -6.97 -5.16
CA TYR A 142 3.25 -6.37 -6.44
C TYR A 142 2.69 -4.96 -6.25
N ALA A 143 1.84 -4.75 -5.25
CA ALA A 143 1.33 -3.42 -4.91
C ALA A 143 2.44 -2.44 -4.52
N VAL A 144 3.48 -2.92 -3.81
CA VAL A 144 4.65 -2.11 -3.48
C VAL A 144 5.47 -1.78 -4.73
N LYS A 145 5.67 -2.75 -5.64
CA LYS A 145 6.36 -2.53 -6.93
C LYS A 145 5.64 -1.52 -7.84
N MET A 146 4.32 -1.51 -7.82
CA MET A 146 3.49 -0.55 -8.55
C MET A 146 3.34 0.80 -7.82
N GLU A 147 4.10 1.02 -6.74
CA GLU A 147 4.08 2.23 -5.91
C GLU A 147 2.69 2.54 -5.28
N TYR A 148 1.79 1.56 -5.23
CA TYR A 148 0.49 1.69 -4.57
C TYR A 148 0.62 1.65 -3.05
N LEU A 149 1.60 0.90 -2.53
CA LEU A 149 1.92 0.77 -1.11
C LEU A 149 3.39 1.12 -0.87
N PRO A 150 3.72 1.89 0.19
CA PRO A 150 5.11 2.25 0.46
C PRO A 150 5.93 1.06 0.99
N ASN A 151 5.29 0.13 1.70
CA ASN A 151 5.91 -1.07 2.27
C ASN A 151 4.86 -2.18 2.41
N ASN A 152 5.31 -3.44 2.45
CA ASN A 152 4.43 -4.58 2.63
C ASN A 152 4.02 -4.72 4.12
N PRO A 153 2.73 -4.56 4.47
CA PRO A 153 2.30 -4.67 5.86
C PRO A 153 2.32 -6.12 6.39
N LEU A 154 2.36 -7.14 5.53
CA LEU A 154 2.45 -8.55 5.97
C LEU A 154 3.81 -8.90 6.56
N ASP A 155 4.89 -8.22 6.15
CA ASP A 155 6.24 -8.48 6.67
C ASP A 155 6.27 -8.38 8.21
N LYS A 156 5.54 -7.40 8.76
CA LYS A 156 5.40 -7.18 10.21
C LYS A 156 4.54 -8.23 10.92
N VAL A 157 3.61 -8.88 10.23
CA VAL A 157 2.71 -9.89 10.80
C VAL A 157 3.44 -11.24 10.95
N GLY A 158 4.43 -11.48 10.09
CA GLY A 158 5.26 -12.69 10.08
C GLY A 158 4.51 -13.92 9.58
N ASN A 159 5.27 -14.87 9.02
CA ASN A 159 4.71 -16.12 8.47
C ASN A 159 4.17 -17.06 9.59
N PHE A 160 3.36 -18.05 9.21
CA PHE A 160 2.96 -19.17 10.04
C PHE A 160 4.19 -20.02 10.39
N LYS A 161 4.68 -19.88 11.63
CA LYS A 161 5.78 -20.71 12.14
C LYS A 161 5.25 -22.10 12.51
N ASP A 162 6.00 -23.12 12.12
CA ASP A 162 5.80 -24.48 12.61
C ASP A 162 6.12 -24.53 14.11
N LYS A 163 5.26 -25.13 14.93
CA LYS A 163 5.61 -25.43 16.33
C LYS A 163 6.79 -26.43 16.42
N LEU A 164 7.11 -27.15 15.34
CA LEU A 164 8.25 -28.07 15.23
C LEU A 164 9.59 -27.40 14.88
N ALA A 165 9.62 -26.09 14.60
CA ALA A 165 10.88 -25.36 14.36
C ALA A 165 11.48 -24.76 15.65
N VAL A 166 11.05 -25.21 16.83
CA VAL A 166 11.71 -24.89 18.09
C VAL A 166 12.76 -25.96 18.36
N LYS A 167 14.01 -25.57 18.06
CA LYS A 167 15.28 -26.07 18.59
C LYS A 167 15.70 -27.50 18.24
N LYS A 168 16.74 -27.59 17.39
CA LYS A 168 17.92 -28.40 17.69
C LYS A 168 19.14 -27.50 17.64
#